data_AF-S4PT64-F1
#
_entry.id   AF-S4PT64-F1
#
_cell.length_a   1.000
_cell.length_b   1.000
_cell.length_c   1.000
_cell.angle_alpha   90.00
_cell.angle_beta   90.00
_cell.angle_gamma   90.00
#
_symmetry.space_group_name_H-M   'P 1'
#
loop_
_entity.id
_entity.type
_entity.pdbx_description
1 polymer ?
#
loop_
_entity_poly.entity_id
_entity_poly.type
_entity_poly.pdbx_seq_one_letter_code
_entity_poly.pdbx_strand_id
1 'polypeptide(L)'
;MTYAEIQQKYPSDFNARDANKFAYRYPRGESYEDLVARLEPVIMELERQGNVLVVSHQAVMRCLLAYFLDKSAEDLPYLHVPLHTVIKLTPVAYG
;
A
#
# COMPACT_ATOMS: atom_id res chain seq x y z
N MET A 1 -4.11 18.23 0.66
CA MET A 1 -5.16 18.44 1.68
C MET A 1 -4.85 17.58 2.88
N THR A 2 -5.05 18.10 4.07
CA THR A 2 -4.99 17.32 5.31
C THR A 2 -6.24 16.44 5.43
N TYR A 3 -6.18 15.39 6.27
CA TYR A 3 -7.35 14.56 6.52
C TYR A 3 -8.53 15.34 7.12
N ALA A 4 -8.25 16.33 7.98
CA ALA A 4 -9.27 17.20 8.56
C ALA A 4 -9.99 18.03 7.49
N GLU A 5 -9.25 18.58 6.52
CA GLU A 5 -9.84 19.31 5.39
C GLU A 5 -10.70 18.40 4.50
N ILE A 6 -10.27 17.15 4.29
CA ILE A 6 -11.04 16.18 3.49
C ILE A 6 -12.34 15.84 4.20
N GLN A 7 -12.31 15.59 5.51
CA GLN A 7 -13.52 15.30 6.29
C GLN A 7 -14.52 16.46 6.25
N GLN A 8 -14.04 17.70 6.30
CA GLN A 8 -14.90 18.89 6.24
C GLN A 8 -15.47 19.14 4.83
N LYS A 9 -14.64 19.04 3.78
CA LYS A 9 -15.05 19.38 2.41
C LYS A 9 -15.76 18.24 1.68
N TYR A 10 -15.40 16.99 2.00
CA TYR A 10 -15.87 15.78 1.33
C TYR A 10 -16.22 14.69 2.36
N PRO A 11 -17.22 14.92 3.25
CA PRO A 11 -17.54 13.99 4.34
C PRO A 11 -18.02 12.61 3.83
N SER A 12 -18.73 12.57 2.70
CA SER A 12 -19.17 11.32 2.07
C SER A 12 -17.99 10.47 1.60
N ASP A 13 -17.00 11.10 0.97
CA ASP A 13 -15.78 10.44 0.50
C ASP A 13 -14.92 9.95 1.67
N PHE A 14 -14.81 10.76 2.72
CA PHE A 14 -14.10 10.38 3.95
C PHE A 14 -14.71 9.11 4.56
N ASN A 15 -16.03 9.07 4.71
CA ASN A 15 -16.74 7.91 5.27
C ASN A 15 -16.68 6.68 4.34
N ALA A 16 -16.84 6.88 3.03
CA ALA A 16 -16.76 5.79 2.06
C ALA A 16 -15.37 5.14 2.04
N ARG A 17 -14.32 5.96 2.16
CA ARG A 17 -12.95 5.47 2.29
C ARG A 17 -12.73 4.71 3.59
N ASP A 18 -13.31 5.15 4.69
CA ASP A 18 -13.16 4.47 5.98
C ASP A 18 -13.87 3.11 5.98
N ALA A 19 -15.05 3.04 5.36
CA ALA A 19 -15.83 1.82 5.23
C ALA A 19 -15.16 0.74 4.35
N ASN A 20 -14.49 1.12 3.27
CA ASN A 20 -13.75 0.18 2.42
C ASN A 20 -12.49 0.83 1.83
N LYS A 21 -11.45 0.92 2.65
CA LYS A 21 -10.21 1.61 2.28
C LYS A 21 -9.44 0.95 1.16
N PHE A 22 -9.59 -0.36 0.97
CA PHE A 22 -8.89 -1.10 -0.08
C PHE A 22 -9.47 -0.76 -1.47
N ALA A 23 -10.79 -0.88 -1.62
CA ALA A 23 -11.47 -0.70 -2.90
C ALA A 23 -11.88 0.76 -3.18
N TYR A 24 -11.96 1.62 -2.16
CA TYR A 24 -12.32 3.03 -2.36
C TYR A 24 -11.33 3.72 -3.29
N ARG A 25 -11.85 4.20 -4.43
CA ARG A 25 -11.10 4.98 -5.41
C ARG A 25 -11.42 6.46 -5.22
N TYR A 26 -10.40 7.27 -5.00
CA TYR A 26 -10.57 8.72 -4.95
C TYR A 26 -11.14 9.25 -6.28
N PRO A 27 -11.97 10.32 -6.29
CA PRO A 27 -12.44 10.93 -7.52
C PRO A 27 -11.28 11.36 -8.42
N ARG A 28 -11.17 10.73 -9.61
CA ARG A 28 -10.03 10.90 -10.54
C ARG A 28 -8.67 10.50 -9.96
N GLY A 29 -8.66 9.62 -8.98
CA GLY A 29 -7.45 9.07 -8.36
C GLY A 29 -7.44 7.54 -8.40
N GLU A 30 -6.64 6.94 -7.52
CA GLU A 30 -6.43 5.49 -7.40
C GLU A 30 -7.01 4.96 -6.07
N SER A 31 -7.39 3.68 -6.06
CA SER A 31 -7.59 2.87 -4.86
C SER A 31 -6.30 2.07 -4.51
N TYR A 32 -6.32 1.31 -3.42
CA TYR A 32 -5.22 0.35 -3.17
C TYR A 32 -5.27 -0.82 -4.17
N GLU A 33 -6.45 -1.20 -4.64
CA GLU A 33 -6.62 -2.21 -5.69
C GLU A 33 -5.93 -1.78 -7.00
N ASP A 34 -6.13 -0.53 -7.43
CA ASP A 34 -5.43 0.03 -8.61
C ASP A 34 -3.90 0.01 -8.40
N LEU A 35 -3.48 0.34 -7.18
CA LEU A 35 -2.07 0.38 -6.82
C LEU A 35 -1.43 -1.02 -6.86
N VAL A 36 -2.14 -2.05 -6.41
CA VAL A 36 -1.69 -3.46 -6.49
C VAL A 36 -1.50 -3.86 -7.95
N ALA A 37 -2.49 -3.60 -8.82
CA ALA A 37 -2.39 -3.92 -10.24
C ALA A 37 -1.21 -3.21 -10.91
N ARG A 38 -0.98 -1.93 -10.57
CA ARG A 38 0.16 -1.16 -11.09
C ARG A 38 1.52 -1.65 -10.60
N LEU A 39 1.58 -2.29 -9.44
CA LEU A 39 2.83 -2.78 -8.84
C LEU A 39 3.20 -4.22 -9.25
N GLU A 40 2.33 -4.94 -9.96
CA GLU A 40 2.60 -6.29 -10.44
C GLU A 40 3.94 -6.40 -11.19
N PRO A 41 4.28 -5.52 -12.16
CA PRO A 41 5.57 -5.61 -12.86
C PRO A 41 6.77 -5.36 -11.93
N VAL A 42 6.60 -4.53 -10.90
CA VAL A 42 7.66 -4.24 -9.92
C VAL A 42 7.92 -5.46 -9.05
N ILE A 43 6.85 -6.15 -8.61
CA ILE A 43 6.95 -7.37 -7.83
C ILE A 43 7.67 -8.46 -8.61
N MET A 44 7.32 -8.67 -9.88
CA MET A 44 7.99 -9.64 -10.76
C MET A 44 9.49 -9.37 -10.89
N GLU A 45 9.88 -8.10 -11.00
CA GLU A 45 11.29 -7.72 -11.05
C GLU A 45 11.99 -7.93 -9.70
N LEU A 46 11.33 -7.65 -8.57
CA LEU A 46 11.90 -7.88 -7.24
C LEU A 46 12.17 -9.36 -6.98
N GLU A 47 11.27 -10.26 -7.40
CA GLU A 47 11.44 -11.72 -7.32
C GLU A 47 12.61 -12.23 -8.18
N ARG A 48 12.91 -11.54 -9.30
CA ARG A 48 14.00 -11.94 -10.21
C ARG A 48 15.38 -11.48 -9.73
N GLN A 49 15.44 -10.38 -8.99
CA GLN A 49 16.69 -9.76 -8.59
C GLN A 49 17.19 -10.31 -7.25
N GLY A 50 18.50 -10.15 -6.99
CA GLY A 50 19.09 -10.46 -5.69
C GLY A 50 18.91 -9.32 -4.69
N ASN A 51 19.98 -8.62 -4.37
CA ASN A 51 19.94 -7.52 -3.39
C ASN A 51 19.37 -6.23 -4.03
N VAL A 52 18.21 -5.78 -3.54
CA VAL A 52 17.55 -4.55 -4.01
C VAL A 52 17.19 -3.65 -2.83
N LEU A 53 17.35 -2.33 -3.02
CA LEU A 53 16.83 -1.31 -2.12
C LEU A 53 15.71 -0.53 -2.82
N VAL A 54 14.49 -0.61 -2.29
CA VAL A 54 13.35 0.16 -2.78
C VAL A 54 13.14 1.37 -1.88
N VAL A 55 13.10 2.58 -2.46
CA VAL A 55 12.71 3.81 -1.78
C VAL A 55 11.42 4.31 -2.41
N SER A 56 10.36 4.42 -1.62
CA SER A 56 9.02 4.78 -2.13
C SER A 56 8.16 5.46 -1.05
N HIS A 57 6.85 5.47 -1.26
CA HIS A 57 5.86 6.13 -0.42
C HIS A 57 5.05 5.14 0.41
N GLN A 58 4.38 5.64 1.46
CA GLN A 58 3.66 4.82 2.44
C GLN A 58 2.67 3.82 1.81
N ALA A 59 1.80 4.26 0.88
CA ALA A 59 0.82 3.37 0.25
C ALA A 59 1.47 2.28 -0.62
N VAL A 60 2.52 2.65 -1.37
CA VAL A 60 3.28 1.71 -2.22
C VAL A 60 4.00 0.67 -1.36
N MET A 61 4.65 1.12 -0.29
CA MET A 61 5.36 0.23 0.64
C MET A 61 4.41 -0.74 1.34
N ARG A 62 3.19 -0.31 1.68
CA ARG A 62 2.15 -1.22 2.19
C ARG A 62 1.81 -2.32 1.20
N CYS A 63 1.62 -2.01 -0.08
CA CYS A 63 1.36 -3.02 -1.11
C CYS A 63 2.52 -4.01 -1.25
N LEU A 64 3.76 -3.52 -1.30
CA LEU A 64 4.94 -4.38 -1.40
C LEU A 64 5.08 -5.29 -0.17
N LEU A 65 4.93 -4.73 1.04
CA LEU A 65 5.00 -5.51 2.27
C LEU A 65 3.85 -6.52 2.38
N ALA A 66 2.65 -6.16 1.95
CA ALA A 66 1.52 -7.08 1.96
C ALA A 66 1.77 -8.30 1.07
N TYR A 67 2.40 -8.09 -0.09
CA TYR A 67 2.81 -9.19 -0.97
C TYR A 67 3.82 -10.12 -0.27
N PHE A 68 4.93 -9.58 0.24
CA PHE A 68 5.99 -10.40 0.82
C PHE A 68 5.65 -11.01 2.19
N LEU A 69 4.70 -10.44 2.92
CA LEU A 69 4.27 -10.90 4.25
C LEU A 69 2.91 -11.61 4.23
N ASP A 70 2.42 -11.96 3.04
CA ASP A 70 1.14 -12.64 2.79
C ASP A 70 -0.03 -12.02 3.58
N LYS A 71 -0.24 -10.70 3.39
CA LYS A 71 -1.29 -9.94 4.07
C LYS A 71 -2.53 -9.82 3.20
N SER A 72 -3.68 -9.92 3.85
CA SER A 72 -4.99 -9.77 3.22
C SER A 72 -5.20 -8.37 2.65
N ALA A 73 -6.12 -8.25 1.69
CA ALA A 73 -6.56 -6.96 1.15
C ALA A 73 -7.16 -6.03 2.24
N GLU A 74 -7.74 -6.61 3.29
CA GLU A 74 -8.31 -5.88 4.42
C GLU A 74 -7.21 -5.25 5.29
N ASP A 75 -6.12 -5.98 5.55
CA ASP A 75 -5.01 -5.53 6.39
C ASP A 75 -4.05 -4.58 5.66
N LEU A 76 -3.86 -4.78 4.35
CA LEU A 76 -2.87 -4.08 3.53
C LEU A 76 -2.90 -2.55 3.70
N PRO A 77 -4.05 -1.85 3.62
CA PRO A 77 -4.13 -0.39 3.75
C PRO A 77 -3.72 0.15 5.13
N TYR A 78 -3.55 -0.72 6.12
CA TYR A 78 -3.29 -0.40 7.53
C TYR A 78 -1.91 -0.84 8.00
N LEU A 79 -1.15 -1.56 7.18
CA LEU A 79 0.23 -1.95 7.50
C LEU A 79 1.07 -0.74 7.96
N HIS A 80 1.82 -0.94 9.04
CA HIS A 80 2.61 0.12 9.64
C HIS A 80 3.94 0.31 8.89
N VAL A 81 4.13 1.48 8.31
CA VAL A 81 5.35 1.86 7.57
C VAL A 81 5.82 3.23 8.09
N PRO A 82 6.67 3.25 9.14
CA PRO A 82 7.13 4.49 9.75
C PRO A 82 8.20 5.19 8.90
N LEU A 83 8.29 6.51 9.04
CA LEU A 83 9.37 7.30 8.43
C LEU A 83 10.73 6.94 9.06
N HIS A 84 11.81 7.16 8.30
CA HIS A 84 13.20 6.96 8.73
C HIS A 84 13.52 5.54 9.27
N THR A 85 12.78 4.54 8.81
CA THR A 85 12.97 3.14 9.21
C THR A 85 13.25 2.30 7.97
N VAL A 86 14.26 1.45 8.05
CA VAL A 86 14.57 0.47 6.99
C VAL A 86 13.96 -0.87 7.37
N ILE A 87 13.14 -1.42 6.49
CA ILE A 87 12.56 -2.76 6.65
C ILE A 87 13.37 -3.71 5.78
N LYS A 88 14.08 -4.65 6.41
CA LYS A 88 14.85 -5.67 5.73
C LYS A 88 14.03 -6.95 5.63
N LEU A 89 13.75 -7.38 4.39
CA LEU A 89 13.16 -8.68 4.11
C LEU A 89 14.29 -9.67 3.76
N THR A 90 14.25 -10.85 4.34
CA THR A 90 15.20 -11.94 4.03
C THR A 90 14.37 -13.17 3.72
N PRO A 91 14.29 -13.62 2.46
CA PRO A 91 13.46 -14.75 2.09
C PRO A 91 13.96 -16.00 2.80
N VAL A 92 13.05 -16.71 3.46
CA VAL A 92 13.29 -18.07 3.94
C VAL A 92 12.27 -19.03 3.32
N ALA A 93 12.53 -20.33 3.38
CA ALA A 93 11.61 -21.31 2.82
C ALA A 93 10.22 -21.17 3.49
N TYR A 94 9.17 -21.10 2.68
CA TYR A 94 7.77 -20.90 3.11
C TYR A 94 7.46 -19.54 3.77
N GLY A 95 8.30 -18.52 3.51
CA GLY A 95 8.11 -17.14 3.97
C GLY A 95 9.23 -16.69 4.90
#